data_AF-Q5H2C6-F1
#
_entry.id   AF-Q5H2C6-F1
#
_cell.length_a   1.000
_cell.length_b   1.000
_cell.length_c   1.000
_cell.angle_alpha   90.00
_cell.angle_beta   90.00
_cell.angle_gamma   90.00
#
_symmetry.space_group_name_H-M   'P 1'
#
loop_
_entity.id
_entity.type
_entity.pdbx_description
1 polymer ?
#
loop_
_entity_poly.entity_id
_entity_poly.type
_entity_poly.pdbx_seq_one_letter_code
_entity_poly.pdbx_strand_id
1 'polypeptide(L)'
;MTQNDTSTPCEVCNGTGLAILPVRYTVVPASCPGAGLGPFPKGRGSKEDVSAAGYDYAVRTLRQGMLYLFYEQSGPYGSRQWEAYAVAENGTLWRQVSGYAARRIAGGGVPSCSRPVHNAKRMELITLRYPHLCGTVWVMFSEHLLTPATLKRYAADATLRAERMQPITPKQWIGAPQAKGDTVPLASADALKAVLEYRGFAGEVSEPAQLPHDRKPAAISTSSGGYKADVLHANSTRYPWALRTHSMSGASAEQALQQRYARMCAASHNGKQGDQRQTYMPMLLGLWDAVGVVHELNGYRHDVVAAMARYKDERALEFNAMEHIEQIDTLLQRNAAVRSDHYAQASRARMEELEQEQAGGNALTQSGMDALRAHGIAASNEATWDGLSKALLPVYQRQARESWETTYRPRIDAAAYTAFKANAQRSRSGGDGVADAAHAGAGRVAVQSAVFGHIGGLRRHFAIVRGALRGGHHPCFRSKRLGMDPDGRRLLQDLAGNLDVTSRSCLLWRVVAQNQDEAREELKQTLSEADRRPPILSSSRV
;
A
#
# COMPACT_ATOMS: atom_id res chain seq x y z
N MET A 1 -26.37 18.79 41.74
CA MET A 1 -26.22 18.89 40.27
C MET A 1 -26.17 20.37 39.92
N THR A 2 -24.98 20.95 39.80
CA THR A 2 -24.82 22.35 39.37
C THR A 2 -25.13 22.43 37.88
N GLN A 3 -26.12 23.25 37.52
CA GLN A 3 -26.41 23.60 36.13
C GLN A 3 -25.13 24.16 35.50
N ASN A 4 -24.57 23.46 34.51
CA ASN A 4 -23.46 23.98 33.73
C ASN A 4 -23.96 25.20 32.96
N ASP A 5 -23.44 26.38 33.29
CA ASP A 5 -23.67 27.60 32.52
C ASP A 5 -23.20 27.38 31.08
N THR A 6 -24.16 27.21 30.17
CA THR A 6 -23.92 26.93 28.75
C THR A 6 -23.58 28.20 27.95
N SER A 7 -23.66 29.39 28.55
CA SER A 7 -23.42 30.67 27.86
C SER A 7 -21.94 30.92 27.50
N THR A 8 -21.02 30.16 28.09
CA THR A 8 -19.56 30.30 27.87
C THR A 8 -18.96 29.17 27.01
N PRO A 9 -18.05 29.49 26.07
CA PRO A 9 -17.36 28.48 25.28
C PRO A 9 -16.56 27.51 26.18
N CYS A 10 -16.46 26.24 25.78
CA CYS A 10 -15.67 25.26 26.54
C CYS A 10 -14.17 25.60 26.51
N GLU A 11 -13.39 25.01 27.44
CA GLU A 11 -11.94 25.22 27.53
C GLU A 11 -11.20 24.93 26.23
N VAL A 12 -11.69 23.98 25.41
CA VAL A 12 -11.11 23.68 24.10
C VAL A 12 -11.36 24.83 23.12
N CYS A 13 -12.59 25.36 23.09
CA CYS A 13 -12.93 26.50 22.23
C CYS A 13 -12.20 27.79 22.66
N ASN A 14 -11.97 27.95 23.97
CA ASN A 14 -11.26 29.07 24.58
C ASN A 14 -9.76 28.82 24.79
N GLY A 15 -9.19 27.75 24.24
CA GLY A 15 -7.78 27.43 24.44
C GLY A 15 -6.86 28.55 23.94
N THR A 16 -5.90 28.96 24.75
CA THR A 16 -4.90 30.00 24.40
C THR A 16 -3.49 29.53 24.75
N GLY A 17 -2.51 29.98 23.98
CA GLY A 17 -1.11 29.56 24.07
C GLY A 17 -0.40 29.76 22.73
N LEU A 18 0.64 28.99 22.44
CA LEU A 18 1.20 28.93 21.09
C LEU A 18 0.32 28.04 20.21
N ALA A 19 -0.29 28.60 19.18
CA ALA A 19 -1.07 27.81 18.21
C ALA A 19 -0.12 27.06 17.26
N ILE A 20 -0.32 25.75 17.12
CA ILE A 20 0.46 24.90 16.23
C ILE A 20 -0.50 24.14 15.32
N LEU A 21 -0.32 24.26 14.01
CA LEU A 21 -1.00 23.45 13.01
C LEU A 21 -0.11 22.24 12.67
N PRO A 22 -0.40 21.04 13.20
CA PRO A 22 0.35 19.85 12.83
C PRO A 22 -0.10 19.34 11.46
N VAL A 23 0.88 19.06 10.61
CA VAL A 23 0.70 18.45 9.28
C VAL A 23 1.64 17.26 9.16
N ARG A 24 1.52 16.44 8.13
CA ARG A 24 2.41 15.30 7.88
C ARG A 24 3.06 15.40 6.51
N TYR A 25 4.29 14.91 6.43
CA TYR A 25 4.93 14.66 5.15
C TYR A 25 4.22 13.50 4.43
N THR A 26 4.05 13.65 3.12
CA THR A 26 3.50 12.63 2.22
C THR A 26 4.21 12.70 0.87
N VAL A 27 4.04 11.67 0.04
CA VAL A 27 4.51 11.66 -1.35
C VAL A 27 3.32 11.68 -2.29
N VAL A 28 3.42 12.47 -3.35
CA VAL A 28 2.38 12.67 -4.37
C VAL A 28 2.99 12.57 -5.78
N PRO A 29 2.19 12.31 -6.83
CA PRO A 29 2.64 12.51 -8.21
C PRO A 29 3.23 13.90 -8.40
N ALA A 30 4.35 14.03 -9.11
CA ALA A 30 4.93 15.35 -9.41
C ALA A 30 3.99 16.23 -10.25
N SER A 31 3.06 15.60 -10.98
CA SER A 31 1.97 16.26 -11.71
C SER A 31 0.82 16.74 -10.83
N CYS A 32 0.77 16.34 -9.55
CA CYS A 32 -0.27 16.74 -8.62
C CYS A 32 -0.16 18.25 -8.34
N PRO A 33 -1.25 19.03 -8.47
CA PRO A 33 -1.23 20.44 -8.14
C PRO A 33 -0.77 20.66 -6.69
N GLY A 34 0.33 21.41 -6.54
CA GLY A 34 0.91 21.68 -5.24
C GLY A 34 1.86 20.64 -4.69
N ALA A 35 2.30 19.69 -5.51
CA ALA A 35 3.55 18.99 -5.31
C ALA A 35 4.69 19.98 -4.95
N GLY A 36 5.53 19.57 -4.01
CA GLY A 36 6.59 20.38 -3.43
C GLY A 36 6.33 20.73 -1.96
N LEU A 37 7.41 20.86 -1.20
CA LEU A 37 7.40 21.15 0.24
C LEU A 37 7.03 22.60 0.59
N GLY A 38 6.94 23.48 -0.41
CA GLY A 38 6.68 24.91 -0.21
C GLY A 38 7.72 25.53 0.73
N PRO A 39 7.30 26.13 1.87
CA PRO A 39 8.21 26.80 2.81
C PRO A 39 8.99 25.83 3.71
N PHE A 40 8.68 24.54 3.69
CA PHE A 40 9.40 23.57 4.51
C PHE A 40 10.78 23.28 3.91
N PRO A 41 11.87 23.44 4.69
CA PRO A 41 13.18 22.92 4.31
C PRO A 41 13.13 21.41 4.08
N LYS A 42 13.96 20.90 3.16
CA LYS A 42 14.20 19.45 3.08
C LYS A 42 14.80 18.98 4.40
N GLY A 43 14.18 17.96 5.00
CA GLY A 43 14.55 17.48 6.32
C GLY A 43 14.43 15.96 6.42
N ARG A 44 14.45 15.45 7.64
CA ARG A 44 14.35 14.00 7.89
C ARG A 44 13.06 13.40 7.36
N GLY A 45 11.95 14.15 7.38
CA GLY A 45 10.66 13.72 6.84
C GLY A 45 10.60 13.60 5.31
N SER A 46 11.60 14.13 4.60
CA SER A 46 11.62 14.23 3.13
C SER A 46 13.04 14.06 2.56
N LYS A 47 13.86 13.23 3.20
CA LYS A 47 15.30 13.14 2.91
C LYS A 47 15.58 12.41 1.60
N GLU A 48 14.80 11.37 1.31
CA GLU A 48 15.04 10.50 0.16
C GLU A 48 14.58 11.14 -1.13
N ASP A 49 15.35 10.95 -2.20
CA ASP A 49 14.95 11.41 -3.51
C ASP A 49 13.93 10.44 -4.14
N VAL A 50 12.74 10.97 -4.43
CA VAL A 50 11.62 10.26 -5.07
C VAL A 50 11.36 10.77 -6.50
N SER A 51 12.11 11.79 -6.95
CA SER A 51 11.88 12.47 -8.23
C SER A 51 12.08 11.57 -9.45
N ALA A 52 13.07 10.67 -9.40
CA ALA A 52 13.32 9.70 -10.46
C ALA A 52 12.13 8.76 -10.75
N ALA A 53 11.23 8.58 -9.77
CA ALA A 53 10.01 7.78 -9.91
C ALA A 53 8.78 8.64 -10.33
N GLY A 54 8.97 9.91 -10.68
CA GLY A 54 7.88 10.83 -11.05
C GLY A 54 7.06 11.34 -9.87
N TYR A 55 7.63 11.32 -8.67
CA TYR A 55 6.97 11.75 -7.44
C TYR A 55 7.66 12.97 -6.81
N ASP A 56 6.94 13.68 -5.94
CA ASP A 56 7.51 14.73 -5.09
C ASP A 56 6.89 14.65 -3.68
N TYR A 57 7.54 15.30 -2.72
CA TYR A 57 6.96 15.46 -1.39
C TYR A 57 5.95 16.60 -1.37
N ALA A 58 4.95 16.44 -0.51
CA ALA A 58 4.05 17.49 -0.11
C ALA A 58 3.73 17.34 1.38
N VAL A 59 2.97 18.30 1.93
CA VAL A 59 2.43 18.20 3.28
C VAL A 59 0.90 18.18 3.25
N ARG A 60 0.34 17.27 4.03
CA ARG A 60 -1.11 17.08 4.19
C ARG A 60 -1.52 17.21 5.65
N THR A 61 -2.79 17.43 5.90
CA THR A 61 -3.37 17.26 7.25
C THR A 61 -3.07 15.86 7.80
N LEU A 62 -3.03 15.76 9.13
CA LEU A 62 -2.79 14.47 9.78
C LEU A 62 -3.89 13.46 9.42
N ARG A 63 -3.48 12.23 9.15
CA ARG A 63 -4.40 11.09 8.99
C ARG A 63 -4.82 10.56 10.36
N GLN A 64 -5.87 9.73 10.38
CA GLN A 64 -6.36 9.10 11.61
C GLN A 64 -5.23 8.42 12.40
N GLY A 65 -5.20 8.66 13.71
CA GLY A 65 -4.12 8.21 14.57
C GLY A 65 -4.08 8.96 15.89
N MET A 66 -2.87 9.18 16.38
CA MET A 66 -2.57 9.80 17.67
C MET A 66 -1.41 10.79 17.52
N LEU A 67 -1.52 11.94 18.18
CA LEU A 67 -0.45 12.91 18.30
C LEU A 67 -0.03 12.97 19.77
N TYR A 68 1.25 12.73 20.07
CA TYR A 68 1.80 12.75 21.42
C TYR A 68 2.78 13.90 21.59
N LEU A 69 2.70 14.55 22.75
CA LEU A 69 3.64 15.57 23.20
C LEU A 69 4.26 15.12 24.53
N PHE A 70 5.58 15.24 24.65
CA PHE A 70 6.31 15.00 25.89
C PHE A 70 7.08 16.26 26.29
N TYR A 71 6.73 16.79 27.44
CA TYR A 71 7.37 17.96 28.04
C TYR A 71 8.57 17.50 28.85
N GLU A 72 9.79 17.70 28.36
CA GLU A 72 10.98 17.09 28.97
C GLU A 72 11.37 17.79 30.28
N GLN A 73 11.77 19.06 30.22
CA GLN A 73 12.28 19.80 31.38
C GLN A 73 11.16 20.52 32.15
N SER A 74 10.22 21.12 31.43
CA SER A 74 9.17 21.96 32.00
C SER A 74 8.04 22.15 31.00
N GLY A 75 6.83 22.35 31.52
CA GLY A 75 5.62 22.49 30.71
C GLY A 75 4.44 22.96 31.56
N PRO A 76 3.25 23.09 30.96
CA PRO A 76 2.04 23.56 31.65
C PRO A 76 1.63 22.68 32.84
N TYR A 77 2.10 21.43 32.89
CA TYR A 77 1.76 20.44 33.92
C TYR A 77 3.00 19.97 34.71
N GLY A 78 4.14 20.64 34.57
CA GLY A 78 5.41 20.24 35.18
C GLY A 78 6.34 19.49 34.22
N SER A 79 7.39 18.89 34.76
CA SER A 79 8.42 18.15 34.01
C SER A 79 7.99 16.72 33.70
N ARG A 80 8.54 16.18 32.60
CA ARG A 80 8.34 14.78 32.14
C ARG A 80 6.88 14.37 31.99
N GLN A 81 6.02 15.29 31.54
CA GLN A 81 4.59 15.03 31.36
C GLN A 81 4.23 14.67 29.92
N TRP A 82 3.21 13.82 29.78
CA TRP A 82 2.66 13.42 28.48
C TRP A 82 1.31 14.06 28.22
N GLU A 83 1.15 14.62 27.03
CA GLU A 83 -0.11 15.04 26.47
C GLU A 83 -0.38 14.28 25.16
N ALA A 84 -1.65 14.01 24.87
CA ALA A 84 -2.04 13.28 23.68
C ALA A 84 -3.31 13.84 23.05
N TYR A 85 -3.40 13.71 21.74
CA TYR A 85 -4.58 14.03 20.94
C TYR A 85 -4.92 12.82 20.08
N ALA A 86 -6.20 12.46 20.04
CA ALA A 86 -6.72 11.54 19.04
C ALA A 86 -6.96 12.32 17.75
N VAL A 87 -6.49 11.79 16.63
CA VAL A 87 -6.67 12.40 15.30
C VAL A 87 -7.80 11.66 14.59
N ALA A 88 -8.86 12.36 14.21
CA ALA A 88 -9.94 11.83 13.39
C ALA A 88 -9.52 11.67 11.91
N GLU A 89 -10.33 11.00 11.11
CA GLU A 89 -10.01 10.74 9.70
C GLU A 89 -9.86 12.01 8.87
N ASN A 90 -10.66 13.05 9.16
CA ASN A 90 -10.49 14.36 8.54
C ASN A 90 -9.33 15.20 9.12
N GLY A 91 -8.52 14.67 10.04
CA GLY A 91 -7.41 15.39 10.66
C GLY A 91 -7.77 16.33 11.80
N THR A 92 -9.03 16.36 12.27
CA THR A 92 -9.38 17.07 13.51
C THR A 92 -8.86 16.36 14.75
N LEU A 93 -8.52 17.13 15.79
CA LEU A 93 -7.71 16.76 16.94
C LEU A 93 -8.54 16.83 18.21
N TRP A 94 -8.68 15.71 18.90
CA TRP A 94 -9.31 15.66 20.21
C TRP A 94 -8.29 15.42 21.31
N ARG A 95 -8.03 16.46 22.10
CA ARG A 95 -7.23 16.38 23.32
C ARG A 95 -7.73 15.30 24.28
N GLN A 96 -6.85 14.38 24.63
CA GLN A 96 -7.13 13.28 25.55
C GLN A 96 -6.85 13.71 27.00
N VAL A 97 -7.43 12.98 27.96
CA VAL A 97 -7.24 13.24 29.39
C VAL A 97 -5.78 13.09 29.82
N SER A 98 -5.08 12.11 29.25
CA SER A 98 -3.63 11.92 29.42
C SER A 98 -3.05 11.09 28.27
N GLY A 99 -1.73 11.08 28.15
CA GLY A 99 -1.05 10.16 27.22
C GLY A 99 -1.30 8.68 27.53
N TYR A 100 -1.42 8.33 28.82
CA TYR A 100 -1.62 6.95 29.28
C TYR A 100 -3.06 6.43 29.12
N ALA A 101 -4.04 7.33 29.15
CA ALA A 101 -5.45 7.01 28.99
C ALA A 101 -5.98 7.35 27.58
N ALA A 102 -5.08 7.61 26.63
CA ALA A 102 -5.44 8.02 25.29
C ALA A 102 -6.26 6.93 24.57
N ARG A 103 -7.31 7.34 23.88
CA ARG A 103 -8.18 6.44 23.09
C ARG A 103 -8.19 6.90 21.64
N ARG A 104 -8.40 5.94 20.74
CA ARG A 104 -8.64 6.26 19.32
C ARG A 104 -10.04 6.84 19.17
N ILE A 105 -10.17 7.70 18.17
CA ILE A 105 -11.46 8.10 17.65
C ILE A 105 -11.69 7.41 16.30
N ALA A 106 -12.91 6.89 16.11
CA ALA A 106 -13.38 6.36 14.84
C ALA A 106 -14.33 7.36 14.17
N GLY A 107 -14.33 7.41 12.84
CA GLY A 107 -15.23 8.25 12.05
C GLY A 107 -14.57 9.51 11.45
N GLY A 108 -15.37 10.20 10.63
CA GLY A 108 -14.95 11.32 9.79
C GLY A 108 -14.61 12.62 10.52
N GLY A 109 -14.76 12.71 11.84
CA GLY A 109 -14.47 13.93 12.60
C GLY A 109 -14.66 13.76 14.11
N VAL A 110 -14.24 14.76 14.88
CA VAL A 110 -14.51 14.81 16.33
C VAL A 110 -16.01 15.02 16.62
N PRO A 111 -16.56 14.39 17.67
CA PRO A 111 -17.90 14.64 18.16
C PRO A 111 -18.25 16.11 18.31
N SER A 112 -19.47 16.42 17.88
CA SER A 112 -20.06 17.74 17.95
C SER A 112 -20.11 18.24 19.39
N CYS A 113 -19.68 19.48 19.59
CA CYS A 113 -19.88 20.19 20.84
C CYS A 113 -21.35 20.64 20.93
N SER A 114 -22.05 20.28 22.00
CA SER A 114 -23.44 20.70 22.23
C SER A 114 -23.56 22.09 22.86
N ARG A 115 -22.46 22.80 23.13
CA ARG A 115 -22.50 24.15 23.69
C ARG A 115 -22.97 25.17 22.64
N PRO A 116 -23.82 26.14 23.01
CA PRO A 116 -24.36 27.13 22.08
C PRO A 116 -23.26 28.02 21.50
N VAL A 117 -22.24 28.38 22.30
CA VAL A 117 -21.05 29.09 21.82
C VAL A 117 -19.91 28.09 21.60
N HIS A 118 -19.57 27.84 20.33
CA HIS A 118 -18.52 26.88 19.95
C HIS A 118 -17.67 27.37 18.77
N ASN A 119 -16.44 26.87 18.67
CA ASN A 119 -15.55 27.13 17.55
C ASN A 119 -14.94 25.82 17.04
N ALA A 120 -15.67 25.11 16.17
CA ALA A 120 -15.27 23.80 15.66
C ALA A 120 -13.90 23.81 14.94
N LYS A 121 -13.54 24.93 14.29
CA LYS A 121 -12.24 25.08 13.62
C LYS A 121 -11.05 25.06 14.59
N ARG A 122 -11.26 25.20 15.92
CA ARG A 122 -10.21 24.98 16.93
C ARG A 122 -9.69 23.54 16.96
N MET A 123 -10.50 22.60 16.50
CA MET A 123 -10.12 21.20 16.46
C MET A 123 -9.13 20.89 15.33
N GLU A 124 -8.73 21.87 14.50
CA GLU A 124 -7.73 21.67 13.42
C GLU A 124 -6.30 21.93 13.90
N LEU A 125 -6.12 22.48 15.10
CA LEU A 125 -4.82 22.88 15.65
C LEU A 125 -4.68 22.41 17.10
N ILE A 126 -3.44 22.38 17.59
CA ILE A 126 -3.17 22.27 19.03
C ILE A 126 -2.77 23.63 19.59
N THR A 127 -2.95 23.82 20.89
CA THR A 127 -2.53 25.04 21.57
C THR A 127 -1.66 24.68 22.76
N LEU A 128 -0.38 25.05 22.68
CA LEU A 128 0.60 24.76 23.71
C LEU A 128 0.54 25.86 24.77
N ARG A 129 -0.01 25.53 25.95
CA ARG A 129 -0.18 26.47 27.06
C ARG A 129 1.16 26.86 27.68
N TYR A 130 1.27 28.12 28.08
CA TYR A 130 2.47 28.69 28.73
C TYR A 130 3.77 28.39 27.98
N PRO A 131 3.89 28.78 26.69
CA PRO A 131 5.06 28.44 25.87
C PRO A 131 6.37 29.01 26.45
N HIS A 132 6.32 30.12 27.21
CA HIS A 132 7.46 30.71 27.91
C HIS A 132 8.03 29.83 29.04
N LEU A 133 7.23 28.91 29.58
CA LEU A 133 7.65 27.93 30.58
C LEU A 133 8.12 26.62 29.94
N CYS A 134 7.89 26.40 28.65
CA CYS A 134 8.17 25.13 28.02
C CYS A 134 9.63 25.06 27.53
N GLY A 135 10.36 24.05 28.02
CA GLY A 135 11.69 23.70 27.53
C GLY A 135 11.62 23.00 26.16
N THR A 136 12.31 21.87 26.02
CA THR A 136 12.15 21.01 24.84
C THR A 136 10.84 20.24 24.96
N VAL A 137 9.99 20.37 23.95
CA VAL A 137 8.77 19.58 23.80
C VAL A 137 8.98 18.63 22.64
N TRP A 138 8.84 17.33 22.91
CA TRP A 138 9.00 16.29 21.92
C TRP A 138 7.63 15.93 21.35
N VAL A 139 7.48 16.01 20.03
CA VAL A 139 6.21 15.78 19.33
C VAL A 139 6.33 14.56 18.42
N MET A 140 5.30 13.72 18.37
CA MET A 140 5.29 12.55 17.47
C MET A 140 3.88 12.21 17.02
N PHE A 141 3.73 11.94 15.73
CA PHE A 141 2.55 11.30 15.17
C PHE A 141 2.70 9.77 15.20
N SER A 142 1.61 9.07 15.52
CA SER A 142 1.55 7.61 15.39
C SER A 142 0.16 7.19 14.94
N GLU A 143 0.07 6.30 13.94
CA GLU A 143 -1.20 5.64 13.59
C GLU A 143 -1.78 4.83 14.76
N HIS A 144 -0.95 4.48 15.75
CA HIS A 144 -1.31 3.54 16.80
C HIS A 144 -1.23 4.14 18.20
N LEU A 145 -2.04 3.59 19.10
CA LEU A 145 -1.91 3.87 20.52
C LEU A 145 -0.58 3.35 21.01
N LEU A 146 0.15 4.20 21.74
CA LEU A 146 1.35 3.78 22.44
C LEU A 146 0.95 3.12 23.74
N THR A 147 1.63 2.03 24.08
CA THR A 147 1.42 1.38 25.37
C THR A 147 2.04 2.23 26.49
N PRO A 148 1.55 2.12 27.73
CA PRO A 148 2.20 2.75 28.88
C PRO A 148 3.69 2.42 29.00
N ALA A 149 4.11 1.19 28.68
CA ALA A 149 5.51 0.78 28.65
C ALA A 149 6.32 1.57 27.60
N THR A 150 5.75 1.79 26.41
CA THR A 150 6.41 2.58 25.35
C THR A 150 6.56 4.04 25.76
N LEU A 151 5.54 4.64 26.38
CA LEU A 151 5.59 6.01 26.89
C LEU A 151 6.67 6.17 27.98
N LYS A 152 6.72 5.23 28.95
CA LYS A 152 7.77 5.22 29.98
C LYS A 152 9.16 5.10 29.36
N ARG A 153 9.33 4.20 28.39
CA ARG A 153 10.60 4.00 27.69
C ARG A 153 11.07 5.25 26.96
N TYR A 154 10.21 5.92 26.19
CA TYR A 154 10.55 7.18 25.52
C TYR A 154 10.81 8.32 26.51
N ALA A 155 10.11 8.34 27.65
CA ALA A 155 10.39 9.31 28.71
C ALA A 155 11.74 9.07 29.40
N ALA A 156 12.23 7.82 29.45
CA ALA A 156 13.48 7.45 30.11
C ALA A 156 14.71 7.54 29.20
N ASP A 157 14.60 7.16 27.92
CA ASP A 157 15.72 7.09 26.97
C ASP A 157 15.68 8.27 25.99
N ALA A 158 16.58 9.24 26.18
CA ALA A 158 16.67 10.43 25.33
C ALA A 158 17.12 10.13 23.89
N THR A 159 17.98 9.14 23.69
CA THR A 159 18.45 8.74 22.36
C THR A 159 17.32 8.13 21.56
N LEU A 160 16.60 7.17 22.16
CA LEU A 160 15.43 6.56 21.53
C LEU A 160 14.32 7.59 21.27
N ARG A 161 14.16 8.57 22.16
CA ARG A 161 13.23 9.67 21.96
C ARG A 161 13.60 10.51 20.74
N ALA A 162 14.87 10.90 20.59
CA ALA A 162 15.36 11.65 19.44
C ALA A 162 15.28 10.88 18.11
N GLU A 163 15.37 9.54 18.17
CA GLU A 163 15.13 8.69 17.00
C GLU A 163 13.65 8.69 16.55
N ARG A 164 12.70 8.93 17.48
CA ARG A 164 11.26 8.68 17.28
C ARG A 164 10.41 9.93 17.22
N MET A 165 10.82 10.98 17.92
CA MET A 165 10.06 12.19 18.15
C MET A 165 10.85 13.41 17.65
N GLN A 166 10.13 14.48 17.35
CA GLN A 166 10.64 15.73 16.85
C GLN A 166 10.71 16.75 17.98
N PRO A 167 11.89 17.34 18.27
CA PRO A 167 12.00 18.37 19.28
C PRO A 167 11.51 19.71 18.72
N ILE A 168 10.69 20.41 19.50
CA ILE A 168 10.40 21.83 19.33
C ILE A 168 10.76 22.59 20.60
N THR A 169 11.07 23.89 20.45
CA THR A 169 11.48 24.76 21.55
C THR A 169 10.53 25.96 21.67
N PRO A 170 9.34 25.81 22.30
CA PRO A 170 8.30 26.83 22.28
C PRO A 170 8.76 28.17 22.86
N LYS A 171 9.57 28.17 23.92
CA LYS A 171 10.14 29.39 24.50
C LYS A 171 11.01 30.16 23.53
N GLN A 172 11.80 29.48 22.70
CA GLN A 172 12.62 30.11 21.67
C GLN A 172 11.75 30.61 20.52
N TRP A 173 10.75 29.81 20.12
CA TRP A 173 9.83 30.16 19.03
C TRP A 173 9.10 31.47 19.25
N ILE A 174 8.55 31.68 20.47
CA ILE A 174 7.79 32.90 20.77
C ILE A 174 8.67 34.17 20.79
N GLY A 175 9.99 34.04 20.91
CA GLY A 175 10.93 35.16 20.86
C GLY A 175 11.49 35.42 19.45
N ALA A 176 11.79 34.35 18.70
CA ALA A 176 12.38 34.43 17.36
C ALA A 176 11.83 33.30 16.46
N PRO A 177 10.61 33.45 15.90
CA PRO A 177 10.03 32.46 15.02
C PRO A 177 10.81 32.41 13.69
N GLN A 178 11.29 31.23 13.32
CA GLN A 178 12.07 31.03 12.10
C GLN A 178 11.78 29.68 11.48
N ALA A 179 11.85 29.59 10.15
CA ALA A 179 11.77 28.31 9.47
C ALA A 179 13.03 27.50 9.77
N LYS A 180 12.88 26.36 10.47
CA LYS A 180 13.99 25.49 10.83
C LYS A 180 13.52 24.05 10.94
N GLY A 181 14.20 23.15 10.22
CA GLY A 181 13.84 21.74 10.17
C GLY A 181 12.39 21.58 9.73
N ASP A 182 11.57 20.97 10.60
CA ASP A 182 10.16 20.71 10.31
C ASP A 182 9.21 21.78 10.88
N THR A 183 9.70 22.98 11.22
CA THR A 183 8.88 24.09 11.72
C THR A 183 8.92 25.30 10.78
N VAL A 184 7.76 25.92 10.53
CA VAL A 184 7.61 27.08 9.63
C VAL A 184 6.70 28.14 10.28
N PRO A 185 7.07 29.44 10.27
CA PRO A 185 6.21 30.52 10.72
C PRO A 185 5.00 30.68 9.81
N LEU A 186 3.80 30.70 10.38
CA LEU A 186 2.57 30.88 9.62
C LEU A 186 2.12 32.34 9.68
N ALA A 187 2.70 33.15 8.78
CA ALA A 187 2.59 34.62 8.80
C ALA A 187 1.39 35.18 8.01
N SER A 188 0.70 34.36 7.22
CA SER A 188 -0.45 34.79 6.41
C SER A 188 -1.42 33.65 6.15
N ALA A 189 -2.62 34.00 5.68
CA ALA A 189 -3.59 33.02 5.20
C ALA A 189 -3.05 32.22 4.00
N ASP A 190 -2.30 32.87 3.08
CA ASP A 190 -1.69 32.18 1.95
C ASP A 190 -0.65 31.14 2.36
N ALA A 191 0.04 31.34 3.49
CA ALA A 191 0.98 30.35 4.01
C ALA A 191 0.31 29.00 4.32
N LEU A 192 -1.01 28.97 4.60
CA LEU A 192 -1.77 27.72 4.77
C LEU A 192 -1.79 26.89 3.49
N LYS A 193 -1.71 27.51 2.30
CA LYS A 193 -1.68 26.79 1.01
C LYS A 193 -0.43 25.92 0.82
N ALA A 194 0.57 26.04 1.69
CA ALA A 194 1.64 25.04 1.78
C ALA A 194 1.09 23.62 2.00
N VAL A 195 -0.05 23.51 2.69
CA VAL A 195 -0.76 22.27 2.99
C VAL A 195 -1.81 22.01 1.92
N LEU A 196 -1.80 20.81 1.33
CA LEU A 196 -2.64 20.50 0.17
C LEU A 196 -4.14 20.70 0.45
N GLU A 197 -4.63 20.35 1.64
CA GLU A 197 -6.04 20.52 1.98
C GLU A 197 -6.50 21.98 2.07
N TYR A 198 -5.58 22.94 2.18
CA TYR A 198 -5.89 24.37 2.22
C TYR A 198 -5.74 25.04 0.84
N ARG A 199 -5.35 24.28 -0.18
CA ARG A 199 -5.30 24.76 -1.57
C ARG A 199 -6.69 24.67 -2.20
N GLY A 200 -7.07 25.73 -2.92
CA GLY A 200 -8.20 25.66 -3.85
C GLY A 200 -7.74 24.94 -5.11
N PHE A 201 -8.50 23.96 -5.57
CA PHE A 201 -8.25 23.28 -6.84
C PHE A 201 -9.18 23.91 -7.89
N ALA A 202 -8.61 24.36 -9.02
CA ALA A 202 -9.37 25.10 -10.02
C ALA A 202 -10.54 24.25 -10.56
N GLY A 203 -11.76 24.77 -10.46
CA GLY A 203 -12.97 24.13 -10.99
C GLY A 203 -13.52 22.95 -10.18
N GLU A 204 -12.88 22.55 -9.08
CA GLU A 204 -13.27 21.37 -8.31
C GLU A 204 -13.51 21.72 -6.83
N VAL A 205 -14.77 21.57 -6.40
CA VAL A 205 -15.17 21.42 -4.98
C VAL A 205 -14.72 20.05 -4.43
N SER A 206 -14.14 19.23 -5.30
CA SER A 206 -13.79 17.83 -5.11
C SER A 206 -12.28 17.61 -4.99
N GLU A 207 -11.92 16.37 -4.70
CA GLU A 207 -10.55 15.87 -4.67
C GLU A 207 -9.83 16.13 -6.00
N PRO A 208 -8.52 16.44 -5.99
CA PRO A 208 -7.78 16.70 -7.22
C PRO A 208 -7.78 15.49 -8.15
N ALA A 209 -8.11 15.72 -9.42
CA ALA A 209 -8.17 14.67 -10.44
C ALA A 209 -6.88 13.84 -10.60
N GLN A 210 -5.71 14.40 -10.27
CA GLN A 210 -4.40 13.73 -10.33
C GLN A 210 -4.11 12.85 -9.11
N LEU A 211 -4.89 12.98 -8.04
CA LEU A 211 -4.74 12.19 -6.82
C LEU A 211 -6.09 11.96 -6.10
N PRO A 212 -7.06 11.31 -6.75
CA PRO A 212 -8.36 10.99 -6.15
C PRO A 212 -8.24 9.94 -5.04
N HIS A 213 -9.15 9.98 -4.08
CA HIS A 213 -9.37 8.92 -3.10
C HIS A 213 -10.52 8.00 -3.55
N ASP A 214 -11.66 8.59 -3.91
CA ASP A 214 -12.93 7.86 -4.12
C ASP A 214 -13.37 7.77 -5.59
N ARG A 215 -12.49 8.11 -6.54
CA ARG A 215 -12.85 8.12 -7.95
C ARG A 215 -12.94 6.72 -8.53
N LYS A 216 -14.07 6.41 -9.18
CA LYS A 216 -14.24 5.18 -9.97
C LYS A 216 -13.12 5.06 -11.03
N PRO A 217 -12.46 3.90 -11.14
CA PRO A 217 -11.42 3.70 -12.15
C PRO A 217 -11.96 3.92 -13.57
N ALA A 218 -11.19 4.63 -14.40
CA ALA A 218 -11.50 4.83 -15.81
C ALA A 218 -11.17 3.57 -16.64
N ALA A 219 -11.86 3.40 -17.76
CA ALA A 219 -11.56 2.34 -18.73
C ALA A 219 -10.18 2.57 -19.36
N ILE A 220 -9.34 1.55 -19.34
CA ILE A 220 -7.94 1.62 -19.80
C ILE A 220 -7.79 1.26 -21.28
N SER A 221 -8.61 0.34 -21.80
CA SER A 221 -8.57 -0.05 -23.21
C SER A 221 -9.24 0.99 -24.11
N THR A 222 -8.80 1.04 -25.36
CA THR A 222 -9.45 1.79 -26.44
C THR A 222 -10.24 0.85 -27.35
N SER A 223 -11.12 1.40 -28.19
CA SER A 223 -11.85 0.62 -29.19
C SER A 223 -10.94 -0.11 -30.19
N SER A 224 -9.71 0.36 -30.39
CA SER A 224 -8.69 -0.27 -31.23
C SER A 224 -7.91 -1.39 -30.53
N GLY A 225 -8.24 -1.71 -29.27
CA GLY A 225 -7.48 -2.63 -28.43
C GLY A 225 -6.16 -2.06 -27.89
N GLY A 226 -5.85 -0.78 -28.15
CA GLY A 226 -4.76 -0.06 -27.50
C GLY A 226 -5.06 0.25 -26.03
N TYR A 227 -4.11 0.88 -25.34
CA TYR A 227 -4.29 1.32 -23.95
C TYR A 227 -4.09 2.83 -23.80
N LYS A 228 -4.75 3.40 -22.79
CA LYS A 228 -4.64 4.81 -22.40
C LYS A 228 -3.51 4.99 -21.40
N ALA A 229 -2.45 5.70 -21.81
CA ALA A 229 -1.26 5.89 -20.98
C ALA A 229 -1.56 6.71 -19.72
N ASP A 230 -2.39 7.76 -19.82
CA ASP A 230 -2.84 8.56 -18.70
C ASP A 230 -3.55 7.71 -17.62
N VAL A 231 -4.36 6.73 -18.02
CA VAL A 231 -5.03 5.81 -17.08
C VAL A 231 -4.03 4.82 -16.45
N LEU A 232 -3.01 4.40 -17.19
CA LEU A 232 -1.93 3.54 -16.67
C LEU A 232 -1.05 4.27 -15.64
N HIS A 233 -0.83 5.57 -15.85
CA HIS A 233 -0.05 6.45 -14.98
C HIS A 233 -0.89 7.13 -13.88
N ALA A 234 -2.19 6.88 -13.83
CA ALA A 234 -3.07 7.48 -12.84
C ALA A 234 -2.84 6.88 -11.45
N ASN A 235 -2.77 7.75 -10.46
CA ASN A 235 -2.53 7.37 -9.07
C ASN A 235 -3.74 7.75 -8.20
N SER A 236 -4.02 6.94 -7.20
CA SER A 236 -5.01 7.21 -6.17
C SER A 236 -4.35 7.35 -4.80
N THR A 237 -4.87 8.25 -3.96
CA THR A 237 -4.41 8.36 -2.57
C THR A 237 -5.18 7.40 -1.68
N ARG A 238 -4.46 6.78 -0.75
CA ARG A 238 -5.09 5.95 0.29
C ARG A 238 -5.87 6.78 1.31
N TYR A 239 -5.52 8.04 1.52
CA TYR A 239 -6.08 8.83 2.61
C TYR A 239 -7.08 9.86 2.09
N PRO A 240 -8.29 9.93 2.66
CA PRO A 240 -9.34 10.82 2.20
C PRO A 240 -8.93 12.28 2.29
N TRP A 241 -9.51 13.11 1.43
CA TRP A 241 -9.27 14.54 1.41
C TRP A 241 -10.12 15.26 2.47
N ALA A 242 -9.48 16.10 3.27
CA ALA A 242 -10.13 16.95 4.27
C ALA A 242 -10.07 18.42 3.85
N LEU A 243 -10.61 18.74 2.67
CA LEU A 243 -10.52 20.08 2.06
C LEU A 243 -11.02 21.17 3.02
N ARG A 244 -10.20 22.21 3.20
CA ARG A 244 -10.42 23.34 4.11
C ARG A 244 -10.80 24.62 3.37
N THR A 245 -10.94 24.56 2.07
CA THR A 245 -11.30 25.68 1.20
C THR A 245 -12.78 25.99 1.17
N HIS A 246 -13.65 25.11 1.68
CA HIS A 246 -15.08 25.39 1.73
C HIS A 246 -15.51 25.92 3.10
N SER A 247 -16.44 26.87 3.05
CA SER A 247 -17.24 27.28 4.20
C SER A 247 -18.68 26.84 3.98
N MET A 248 -19.29 26.22 5.00
CA MET A 248 -20.74 25.93 5.03
C MET A 248 -21.62 27.19 4.94
N SER A 249 -21.01 28.38 5.04
CA SER A 249 -21.68 29.68 5.05
C SER A 249 -21.72 30.39 3.69
N GLY A 250 -21.41 29.71 2.57
CA GLY A 250 -21.36 30.33 1.24
C GLY A 250 -20.18 31.29 0.99
N ALA A 251 -19.17 31.30 1.88
CA ALA A 251 -17.98 32.14 1.72
C ALA A 251 -17.06 31.60 0.60
N SER A 252 -16.34 32.49 -0.09
CA SER A 252 -15.32 32.09 -1.09
C SER A 252 -14.19 31.29 -0.44
N ALA A 253 -13.39 30.59 -1.26
CA ALA A 253 -12.25 29.82 -0.76
C ALA A 253 -11.23 30.69 -0.03
N GLU A 254 -10.93 31.88 -0.56
CA GLU A 254 -10.06 32.87 0.04
C GLU A 254 -10.62 33.37 1.38
N GLN A 255 -11.92 33.65 1.45
CA GLN A 255 -12.57 34.08 2.69
C GLN A 255 -12.54 32.96 3.75
N ALA A 256 -12.79 31.71 3.35
CA ALA A 256 -12.73 30.55 4.25
C ALA A 256 -11.32 30.37 4.82
N LEU A 257 -10.29 30.56 3.98
CA LEU A 257 -8.89 30.53 4.36
C LEU A 257 -8.53 31.66 5.33
N GLN A 258 -8.92 32.90 5.02
CA GLN A 258 -8.69 34.07 5.86
C GLN A 258 -9.33 33.90 7.24
N GLN A 259 -10.56 33.39 7.30
CA GLN A 259 -11.24 33.09 8.56
C GLN A 259 -10.52 32.03 9.39
N ARG A 260 -9.96 30.99 8.75
CA ARG A 260 -9.17 29.95 9.43
C ARG A 260 -7.89 30.53 10.02
N TYR A 261 -7.17 31.32 9.22
CA TYR A 261 -5.98 32.01 9.67
C TYR A 261 -6.26 32.94 10.85
N ALA A 262 -7.30 33.79 10.74
CA ALA A 262 -7.70 34.69 11.81
C ALA A 262 -8.03 33.95 13.12
N ARG A 263 -8.70 32.79 13.05
CA ARG A 263 -8.99 31.95 14.23
C ARG A 263 -7.74 31.36 14.86
N MET A 264 -6.73 31.01 14.06
CA MET A 264 -5.44 30.55 14.55
C MET A 264 -4.68 31.68 15.26
N CYS A 265 -4.65 32.89 14.67
CA CYS A 265 -4.06 34.06 15.32
C CYS A 265 -4.78 34.42 16.62
N ALA A 266 -6.12 34.34 16.65
CA ALA A 266 -6.91 34.59 17.85
C ALA A 266 -6.62 33.58 18.97
N ALA A 267 -6.16 32.37 18.65
CA ALA A 267 -5.72 31.35 19.61
C ALA A 267 -4.32 31.60 20.17
N SER A 268 -3.48 32.26 19.38
CA SER A 268 -2.03 32.29 19.57
C SER A 268 -1.61 33.46 20.45
N HIS A 269 -1.90 33.39 21.76
CA HIS A 269 -1.52 34.42 22.73
C HIS A 269 -1.40 33.88 24.16
N ASN A 270 -0.88 34.70 25.06
CA ASN A 270 -0.62 34.36 26.47
C ASN A 270 -1.86 34.22 27.38
N GLY A 271 -3.08 34.24 26.83
CA GLY A 271 -4.34 34.18 27.60
C GLY A 271 -4.74 35.49 28.30
N LYS A 272 -3.90 36.53 28.31
CA LYS A 272 -4.22 37.83 28.90
C LYS A 272 -4.99 38.73 27.94
N GLN A 273 -5.65 39.75 28.49
CA GLN A 273 -6.41 40.78 27.77
C GLN A 273 -5.73 42.15 27.89
N GLY A 274 -6.17 43.11 27.05
CA GLY A 274 -5.67 44.49 27.04
C GLY A 274 -4.17 44.59 26.77
N ASP A 275 -3.50 45.55 27.40
CA ASP A 275 -2.07 45.85 27.21
C ASP A 275 -1.14 44.70 27.62
N GLN A 276 -1.62 43.77 28.45
CA GLN A 276 -0.85 42.59 28.85
C GLN A 276 -0.95 41.43 27.83
N ARG A 277 -1.76 41.58 26.78
CA ARG A 277 -1.94 40.55 25.76
C ARG A 277 -0.71 40.49 24.86
N GLN A 278 0.02 39.38 24.95
CA GLN A 278 1.12 39.08 24.05
C GLN A 278 0.68 38.00 23.06
N THR A 279 0.70 38.33 21.78
CA THR A 279 0.43 37.39 20.69
C THR A 279 1.71 36.67 20.28
N TYR A 280 1.55 35.47 19.74
CA TYR A 280 2.65 34.62 19.27
C TYR A 280 2.42 34.26 17.80
N MET A 281 3.49 34.25 17.00
CA MET A 281 3.43 33.76 15.63
C MET A 281 2.99 32.28 15.62
N PRO A 282 1.87 31.91 14.98
CA PRO A 282 1.47 30.51 14.88
C PRO A 282 2.52 29.67 14.15
N MET A 283 2.62 28.40 14.53
CA MET A 283 3.60 27.45 13.97
C MET A 283 2.90 26.46 13.06
N LEU A 284 3.47 26.24 11.87
CA LEU A 284 3.20 25.07 11.05
C LEU A 284 4.26 24.01 11.37
N LEU A 285 3.84 22.80 11.77
CA LEU A 285 4.74 21.72 12.20
C LEU A 285 4.56 20.48 11.30
N GLY A 286 5.58 20.17 10.50
CA GLY A 286 5.63 18.99 9.64
C GLY A 286 6.02 17.75 10.44
N LEU A 287 5.11 16.81 10.64
CA LEU A 287 5.36 15.60 11.41
C LEU A 287 5.83 14.45 10.52
N TRP A 288 6.80 13.68 11.03
CA TRP A 288 7.29 12.49 10.35
C TRP A 288 6.19 11.41 10.29
N ASP A 289 5.91 10.91 9.09
CA ASP A 289 4.96 9.81 8.86
C ASP A 289 5.50 8.86 7.77
N ALA A 290 6.63 8.22 8.06
CA ALA A 290 7.27 7.29 7.14
C ALA A 290 6.33 6.15 6.70
N VAL A 291 5.44 5.69 7.61
CA VAL A 291 4.42 4.68 7.29
C VAL A 291 3.40 5.22 6.30
N GLY A 292 2.95 6.47 6.48
CA GLY A 292 2.07 7.14 5.53
C GLY A 292 2.68 7.27 4.15
N VAL A 293 3.95 7.69 4.07
CA VAL A 293 4.70 7.79 2.81
C VAL A 293 4.79 6.42 2.11
N VAL A 294 5.17 5.36 2.84
CA VAL A 294 5.23 4.00 2.29
C VAL A 294 3.85 3.50 1.85
N HIS A 295 2.80 3.84 2.58
CA HIS A 295 1.43 3.49 2.18
C HIS A 295 1.04 4.10 0.83
N GLU A 296 1.38 5.36 0.57
CA GLU A 296 1.08 6.03 -0.70
C GLU A 296 1.91 5.44 -1.85
N LEU A 297 3.24 5.34 -1.68
CA LEU A 297 4.12 4.74 -2.70
C LEU A 297 3.71 3.32 -3.07
N ASN A 298 3.35 2.51 -2.06
CA ASN A 298 2.85 1.18 -2.31
C ASN A 298 1.47 1.21 -2.99
N GLY A 299 0.59 2.16 -2.66
CA GLY A 299 -0.68 2.38 -3.35
C GLY A 299 -0.48 2.63 -4.84
N TYR A 300 0.37 3.58 -5.20
CA TYR A 300 0.66 3.94 -6.60
C TYR A 300 1.17 2.76 -7.42
N ARG A 301 1.99 1.90 -6.82
CA ARG A 301 2.41 0.64 -7.45
C ARG A 301 1.24 -0.32 -7.71
N HIS A 302 0.29 -0.41 -6.78
CA HIS A 302 -0.88 -1.27 -6.96
C HIS A 302 -1.84 -0.71 -8.02
N ASP A 303 -1.91 0.61 -8.21
CA ASP A 303 -2.75 1.23 -9.23
C ASP A 303 -2.34 0.79 -10.64
N VAL A 304 -1.05 0.74 -10.94
CA VAL A 304 -0.51 0.24 -12.21
C VAL A 304 -0.90 -1.22 -12.44
N VAL A 305 -0.74 -2.07 -11.42
CA VAL A 305 -1.08 -3.50 -11.50
C VAL A 305 -2.58 -3.69 -11.70
N ALA A 306 -3.40 -2.90 -11.00
CA ALA A 306 -4.84 -2.91 -11.16
C ALA A 306 -5.24 -2.45 -12.56
N ALA A 307 -4.55 -1.45 -13.14
CA ALA A 307 -4.77 -0.99 -14.49
C ALA A 307 -4.46 -2.09 -15.53
N MET A 308 -3.34 -2.81 -15.36
CA MET A 308 -2.99 -3.95 -16.22
C MET A 308 -4.02 -5.09 -16.12
N ALA A 309 -4.54 -5.37 -14.91
CA ALA A 309 -5.58 -6.37 -14.72
C ALA A 309 -6.89 -5.95 -15.41
N ARG A 310 -7.33 -4.69 -15.21
CA ARG A 310 -8.50 -4.14 -15.89
C ARG A 310 -8.38 -4.19 -17.40
N TYR A 311 -7.20 -3.94 -17.98
CA TYR A 311 -6.99 -4.04 -19.42
C TYR A 311 -7.27 -5.46 -19.94
N LYS A 312 -6.86 -6.48 -19.19
CA LYS A 312 -7.17 -7.88 -19.52
C LYS A 312 -8.65 -8.18 -19.40
N ASP A 313 -9.30 -7.69 -18.35
CA ASP A 313 -10.74 -7.88 -18.13
C ASP A 313 -11.57 -7.21 -19.25
N GLU A 314 -11.22 -5.97 -19.63
CA GLU A 314 -11.88 -5.21 -20.69
C GLU A 314 -11.68 -5.84 -22.09
N ARG A 315 -10.62 -6.63 -22.29
CA ARG A 315 -10.26 -7.32 -23.55
C ARG A 315 -10.28 -8.84 -23.42
N ALA A 316 -11.08 -9.37 -22.50
CA ALA A 316 -11.06 -10.79 -22.16
C ALA A 316 -11.37 -11.68 -23.38
N LEU A 317 -12.30 -11.25 -24.23
CA LEU A 317 -12.66 -11.99 -25.45
C LEU A 317 -11.47 -12.09 -26.42
N GLU A 318 -10.78 -10.97 -26.67
CA GLU A 318 -9.65 -10.90 -27.58
C GLU A 318 -8.44 -11.66 -27.02
N PHE A 319 -8.18 -11.60 -25.70
CA PHE A 319 -7.14 -12.41 -25.05
C PHE A 319 -7.44 -13.91 -25.14
N ASN A 320 -8.68 -14.33 -24.88
CA ASN A 320 -9.09 -15.73 -25.01
C ASN A 320 -8.97 -16.21 -26.46
N ALA A 321 -9.40 -15.40 -27.43
CA ALA A 321 -9.29 -15.73 -28.85
C ALA A 321 -7.82 -15.86 -29.28
N MET A 322 -6.96 -14.92 -28.86
CA MET A 322 -5.53 -14.96 -29.14
C MET A 322 -4.88 -16.22 -28.55
N GLU A 323 -5.17 -16.54 -27.28
CA GLU A 323 -4.64 -17.74 -26.61
C GLU A 323 -5.11 -19.03 -27.29
N HIS A 324 -6.39 -19.12 -27.66
CA HIS A 324 -6.91 -20.27 -28.40
C HIS A 324 -6.24 -20.41 -29.77
N ILE A 325 -6.06 -19.33 -30.52
CA ILE A 325 -5.36 -19.37 -31.82
C ILE A 325 -3.91 -19.86 -31.65
N GLU A 326 -3.21 -19.42 -30.60
CA GLU A 326 -1.85 -19.88 -30.31
C GLU A 326 -1.79 -21.34 -29.86
N GLN A 327 -2.81 -21.83 -29.15
CA GLN A 327 -2.89 -23.22 -28.68
C GLN A 327 -3.36 -24.21 -29.75
N ILE A 328 -3.90 -23.75 -30.87
CA ILE A 328 -4.46 -24.62 -31.91
C ILE A 328 -3.43 -25.62 -32.44
N ASP A 329 -2.15 -25.26 -32.60
CA ASP A 329 -1.13 -26.21 -33.04
C ASP A 329 -1.00 -27.40 -32.06
N THR A 330 -1.02 -27.12 -30.75
CA THR A 330 -1.01 -28.16 -29.71
C THR A 330 -2.29 -29.01 -29.75
N LEU A 331 -3.45 -28.40 -30.00
CA LEU A 331 -4.73 -29.11 -30.10
C LEU A 331 -4.78 -30.00 -31.34
N LEU A 332 -4.25 -29.54 -32.48
CA LEU A 332 -4.16 -30.32 -33.72
C LEU A 332 -3.23 -31.53 -33.54
N GLN A 333 -2.08 -31.35 -32.89
CA GLN A 333 -1.16 -32.45 -32.59
C GLN A 333 -1.81 -33.52 -31.68
N ARG A 334 -2.55 -33.09 -30.65
CA ARG A 334 -3.29 -34.01 -29.76
C ARG A 334 -4.41 -34.74 -30.49
N ASN A 335 -5.19 -34.04 -31.32
CA ASN A 335 -6.26 -34.66 -32.11
C ASN A 335 -5.70 -35.68 -33.10
N ALA A 336 -4.57 -35.37 -33.76
CA ALA A 336 -3.89 -36.28 -34.67
C ALA A 336 -3.43 -37.57 -33.96
N ALA A 337 -2.93 -37.48 -32.73
CA ALA A 337 -2.57 -38.65 -31.93
C ALA A 337 -3.79 -39.53 -31.62
N VAL A 338 -4.90 -38.93 -31.16
CA VAL A 338 -6.14 -39.66 -30.90
C VAL A 338 -6.65 -40.36 -32.17
N ARG A 339 -6.61 -39.69 -33.33
CA ARG A 339 -7.04 -40.30 -34.61
C ARG A 339 -6.13 -41.45 -35.04
N SER A 340 -4.82 -41.32 -34.82
CA SER A 340 -3.86 -42.39 -35.10
C SER A 340 -4.13 -43.63 -34.25
N ASP A 341 -4.33 -43.42 -32.95
CA ASP A 341 -4.65 -44.49 -32.00
C ASP A 341 -5.99 -45.15 -32.33
N HIS A 342 -7.03 -44.37 -32.63
CA HIS A 342 -8.33 -44.91 -33.03
C HIS A 342 -8.25 -45.75 -34.30
N TYR A 343 -7.45 -45.33 -35.29
CA TYR A 343 -7.26 -46.11 -36.51
C TYR A 343 -6.53 -47.42 -36.24
N ALA A 344 -5.48 -47.38 -35.42
CA ALA A 344 -4.75 -48.58 -35.01
C ALA A 344 -5.65 -49.55 -34.23
N GLN A 345 -6.49 -49.03 -33.32
CA GLN A 345 -7.46 -49.82 -32.56
C GLN A 345 -8.56 -50.42 -33.43
N ALA A 346 -9.12 -49.67 -34.38
CA ALA A 346 -10.12 -50.19 -35.31
C ALA A 346 -9.54 -51.27 -36.24
N SER A 347 -8.29 -51.07 -36.69
CA SER A 347 -7.56 -52.06 -37.48
C SER A 347 -7.27 -53.32 -36.66
N ARG A 348 -6.93 -53.15 -35.37
CA ARG A 348 -6.76 -54.25 -34.42
C ARG A 348 -8.05 -55.04 -34.22
N ALA A 349 -9.15 -54.37 -33.91
CA ALA A 349 -10.45 -55.02 -33.71
C ALA A 349 -10.87 -55.81 -34.95
N ARG A 350 -10.66 -55.24 -36.15
CA ARG A 350 -10.95 -55.94 -37.41
C ARG A 350 -10.06 -57.17 -37.63
N MET A 351 -8.79 -57.11 -37.24
CA MET A 351 -7.89 -58.27 -37.30
C MET A 351 -8.30 -59.35 -36.30
N GLU A 352 -8.65 -58.98 -35.07
CA GLU A 352 -9.14 -59.92 -34.05
C GLU A 352 -10.45 -60.59 -34.51
N GLU A 353 -11.36 -59.87 -35.17
CA GLU A 353 -12.55 -60.44 -35.82
C GLU A 353 -12.19 -61.48 -36.89
N LEU A 354 -11.26 -61.16 -37.80
CA LEU A 354 -10.83 -62.08 -38.87
C LEU A 354 -10.14 -63.34 -38.32
N GLU A 355 -9.34 -63.19 -37.26
CA GLU A 355 -8.70 -64.31 -36.55
C GLU A 355 -9.76 -65.21 -35.87
N GLN A 356 -10.81 -64.62 -35.26
CA GLN A 356 -11.92 -65.37 -34.67
C GLN A 356 -12.81 -66.06 -35.72
N GLU A 357 -13.11 -65.41 -36.84
CA GLU A 357 -13.83 -65.98 -37.98
C GLU A 357 -13.08 -67.18 -38.59
N GLN A 358 -11.74 -67.16 -38.60
CA GLN A 358 -10.91 -68.29 -39.02
C GLN A 358 -10.87 -69.45 -38.03
N ALA A 359 -10.88 -69.18 -36.72
CA ALA A 359 -10.95 -70.23 -35.69
C ALA A 359 -12.24 -71.08 -35.79
N GLY A 360 -13.28 -70.56 -36.47
CA GLY A 360 -14.52 -71.26 -36.81
C GLY A 360 -14.48 -72.11 -38.09
N GLY A 361 -13.37 -72.15 -38.84
CA GLY A 361 -13.16 -73.10 -39.95
C GLY A 361 -13.84 -72.76 -41.28
N ASN A 362 -13.69 -71.54 -41.81
CA ASN A 362 -14.17 -71.19 -43.15
C ASN A 362 -13.00 -71.00 -44.14
N ALA A 363 -13.02 -71.70 -45.28
CA ALA A 363 -11.89 -71.75 -46.24
C ALA A 363 -11.72 -70.46 -47.07
N LEU A 364 -12.75 -69.61 -47.17
CA LEU A 364 -12.71 -68.35 -47.92
C LEU A 364 -11.92 -67.22 -47.22
N THR A 365 -11.61 -67.35 -45.93
CA THR A 365 -10.87 -66.34 -45.16
C THR A 365 -9.37 -66.63 -45.05
N GLN A 366 -8.89 -67.82 -45.44
CA GLN A 366 -7.46 -68.18 -45.47
C GLN A 366 -6.65 -67.30 -46.44
N SER A 367 -7.21 -66.94 -47.59
CA SER A 367 -6.51 -66.12 -48.59
C SER A 367 -6.20 -64.70 -48.12
N GLY A 368 -7.00 -64.14 -47.20
CA GLY A 368 -6.78 -62.81 -46.64
C GLY A 368 -5.56 -62.73 -45.73
N MET A 369 -5.36 -63.75 -44.87
CA MET A 369 -4.21 -63.82 -43.96
C MET A 369 -2.91 -64.19 -44.68
N ASP A 370 -2.98 -64.94 -45.79
CA ASP A 370 -1.81 -65.24 -46.61
C ASP A 370 -1.35 -64.01 -47.40
N ALA A 371 -2.29 -63.19 -47.90
CA ALA A 371 -1.98 -61.90 -48.50
C ALA A 371 -1.34 -60.91 -47.50
N LEU A 372 -1.81 -60.89 -46.26
CA LEU A 372 -1.25 -60.02 -45.20
C LEU A 372 0.12 -60.52 -44.69
N ARG A 373 0.32 -61.84 -44.58
CA ARG A 373 1.64 -62.43 -44.30
C ARG A 373 2.64 -62.18 -45.41
N ALA A 374 2.21 -62.19 -46.67
CA ALA A 374 3.03 -61.78 -47.81
C ALA A 374 3.45 -60.29 -47.74
N HIS A 375 2.69 -59.47 -47.02
CA HIS A 375 3.02 -58.07 -46.71
C HIS A 375 3.69 -57.88 -45.32
N GLY A 376 4.12 -58.95 -44.65
CA GLY A 376 4.99 -58.90 -43.48
C GLY A 376 4.30 -58.74 -42.12
N ILE A 377 2.97 -58.86 -42.04
CA ILE A 377 2.22 -58.80 -40.77
C ILE A 377 2.00 -60.22 -40.25
N ALA A 378 2.81 -60.64 -39.27
CA ALA A 378 2.87 -62.03 -38.82
C ALA A 378 1.92 -62.39 -37.66
N ALA A 379 1.47 -61.41 -36.85
CA ALA A 379 0.51 -61.63 -35.74
C ALA A 379 -0.08 -60.31 -35.22
N SER A 380 -1.30 -60.33 -34.67
CA SER A 380 -1.87 -59.24 -33.85
C SER A 380 -1.21 -59.21 -32.47
N ASN A 381 -0.22 -58.33 -32.26
CA ASN A 381 0.37 -58.08 -30.95
C ASN A 381 0.45 -56.58 -30.64
N GLU A 382 0.58 -56.23 -29.36
CA GLU A 382 0.54 -54.84 -28.89
C GLU A 382 1.62 -53.96 -29.54
N ALA A 383 2.82 -54.50 -29.78
CA ALA A 383 3.93 -53.79 -30.41
C ALA A 383 3.66 -53.45 -31.89
N THR A 384 2.93 -54.30 -32.62
CA THR A 384 2.55 -54.05 -34.01
C THR A 384 1.56 -52.87 -34.11
N TRP A 385 0.59 -52.78 -33.20
CA TRP A 385 -0.43 -51.73 -33.22
C TRP A 385 0.11 -50.39 -32.69
N ASP A 386 0.97 -50.43 -31.68
CA ASP A 386 1.73 -49.26 -31.23
C ASP A 386 2.66 -48.73 -32.34
N GLY A 387 3.32 -49.64 -33.08
CA GLY A 387 4.10 -49.31 -34.27
C GLY A 387 3.27 -48.66 -35.38
N LEU A 388 2.06 -49.17 -35.64
CA LEU A 388 1.14 -48.60 -36.62
C LEU A 388 0.64 -47.20 -36.22
N SER A 389 0.25 -47.00 -34.95
CA SER A 389 -0.14 -45.67 -34.46
C SER A 389 1.03 -44.68 -34.60
N LYS A 390 2.25 -45.09 -34.25
CA LYS A 390 3.45 -44.24 -34.42
C LYS A 390 3.74 -43.92 -35.89
N ALA A 391 3.51 -44.87 -36.80
CA ALA A 391 3.73 -44.67 -38.23
C ALA A 391 2.69 -43.74 -38.88
N LEU A 392 1.43 -43.78 -38.41
CA LEU A 392 0.33 -42.97 -38.94
C LEU A 392 0.24 -41.57 -38.30
N LEU A 393 0.81 -41.38 -37.10
CA LEU A 393 0.79 -40.11 -36.39
C LEU A 393 1.31 -38.94 -37.26
N PRO A 394 2.46 -39.02 -37.95
CA PRO A 394 2.93 -37.94 -38.82
C PRO A 394 1.98 -37.62 -39.98
N VAL A 395 1.23 -38.61 -40.47
CA VAL A 395 0.25 -38.44 -41.55
C VAL A 395 -0.95 -37.63 -41.05
N TYR A 396 -1.53 -38.02 -39.91
CA TYR A 396 -2.64 -37.27 -39.30
C TYR A 396 -2.23 -35.88 -38.84
N GLN A 397 -0.99 -35.70 -38.35
CA GLN A 397 -0.46 -34.39 -38.00
C GLN A 397 -0.37 -33.48 -39.23
N ARG A 398 0.14 -33.99 -40.36
CA ARG A 398 0.21 -33.24 -41.62
C ARG A 398 -1.17 -32.85 -42.12
N GLN A 399 -2.11 -33.79 -42.16
CA GLN A 399 -3.50 -33.54 -42.59
C GLN A 399 -4.20 -32.51 -41.70
N ALA A 400 -4.02 -32.61 -40.38
CA ALA A 400 -4.60 -31.65 -39.43
C ALA A 400 -4.05 -30.24 -39.67
N ARG A 401 -2.73 -30.11 -39.92
CA ARG A 401 -2.08 -28.84 -40.22
C ARG A 401 -2.53 -28.26 -41.57
N GLU A 402 -2.62 -29.09 -42.60
CA GLU A 402 -3.12 -28.67 -43.91
C GLU A 402 -4.57 -28.18 -43.84
N SER A 403 -5.44 -28.91 -43.13
CA SER A 403 -6.83 -28.51 -42.91
C SER A 403 -6.90 -27.18 -42.15
N TRP A 404 -6.07 -27.00 -41.13
CA TRP A 404 -5.96 -25.74 -40.40
C TRP A 404 -5.57 -24.57 -41.32
N GLU A 405 -4.46 -24.69 -42.05
CA GLU A 405 -3.92 -23.63 -42.90
C GLU A 405 -4.85 -23.27 -44.07
N THR A 406 -5.54 -24.25 -44.64
CA THR A 406 -6.36 -24.05 -45.86
C THR A 406 -7.82 -23.70 -45.56
N THR A 407 -8.40 -24.25 -44.48
CA THR A 407 -9.85 -24.15 -44.23
C THR A 407 -10.19 -23.12 -43.16
N TYR A 408 -9.43 -23.11 -42.05
CA TYR A 408 -9.79 -22.36 -40.86
C TYR A 408 -8.98 -21.08 -40.70
N ARG A 409 -7.67 -21.13 -40.95
CA ARG A 409 -6.79 -19.97 -40.84
C ARG A 409 -7.20 -18.78 -41.72
N PRO A 410 -7.69 -18.96 -42.98
CA PRO A 410 -8.17 -17.84 -43.80
C PRO A 410 -9.44 -17.18 -43.26
N ARG A 411 -10.16 -17.82 -42.33
CA ARG A 411 -11.35 -17.26 -41.66
C ARG A 411 -10.99 -16.36 -40.48
N ILE A 412 -9.73 -16.36 -40.06
CA ILE A 412 -9.22 -15.46 -39.01
C ILE A 412 -8.79 -14.16 -39.68
N ASP A 413 -9.25 -13.04 -39.14
CA ASP A 413 -8.72 -11.73 -39.52
C ASP A 413 -7.27 -11.60 -39.01
N ALA A 414 -6.32 -11.88 -39.89
CA ALA A 414 -4.90 -11.85 -39.60
C ALA A 414 -4.39 -10.43 -39.23
N ALA A 415 -5.00 -9.39 -39.81
CA ALA A 415 -4.64 -8.01 -39.52
C ALA A 415 -5.10 -7.62 -38.11
N ALA A 416 -6.35 -7.95 -37.74
CA ALA A 416 -6.87 -7.71 -36.40
C ALA A 416 -6.11 -8.51 -35.33
N TYR A 417 -5.83 -9.80 -35.58
CA TYR A 417 -5.03 -10.63 -34.67
C TYR A 417 -3.64 -10.05 -34.42
N THR A 418 -2.92 -9.69 -35.49
CA THR A 418 -1.56 -9.14 -35.39
C THR A 418 -1.56 -7.78 -34.69
N ALA A 419 -2.53 -6.92 -35.01
CA ALA A 419 -2.69 -5.61 -34.37
C ALA A 419 -2.99 -5.73 -32.88
N PHE A 420 -3.91 -6.62 -32.49
CA PHE A 420 -4.24 -6.86 -31.08
C PHE A 420 -3.04 -7.43 -30.31
N LYS A 421 -2.34 -8.41 -30.87
CA LYS A 421 -1.14 -8.99 -30.27
C LYS A 421 -0.07 -7.93 -30.01
N ALA A 422 0.17 -7.04 -30.97
CA ALA A 422 1.09 -5.92 -30.81
C ALA A 422 0.62 -4.92 -29.74
N ASN A 423 -0.68 -4.63 -29.68
CA ASN A 423 -1.25 -3.77 -28.64
C ASN A 423 -1.12 -4.37 -27.24
N ALA A 424 -1.42 -5.67 -27.08
CA ALA A 424 -1.29 -6.38 -25.82
C ALA A 424 0.17 -6.40 -25.32
N GLN A 425 1.12 -6.59 -26.24
CA GLN A 425 2.55 -6.49 -25.93
C GLN A 425 2.94 -5.06 -25.50
N ARG A 426 2.49 -4.02 -26.22
CA ARG A 426 2.75 -2.63 -25.84
C ARG A 426 2.16 -2.27 -24.48
N SER A 427 0.93 -2.71 -24.19
CA SER A 427 0.29 -2.48 -22.89
C SER A 427 1.07 -3.17 -21.76
N ARG A 428 1.52 -4.41 -21.98
CA ARG A 428 2.36 -5.15 -21.03
C ARG A 428 3.69 -4.44 -20.78
N SER A 429 4.44 -4.12 -21.84
CA SER A 429 5.74 -3.45 -21.71
C SER A 429 5.62 -2.06 -21.09
N GLY A 430 4.56 -1.32 -21.44
CA GLY A 430 4.23 -0.04 -20.80
C GLY A 430 3.96 -0.23 -19.30
N GLY A 431 3.11 -1.18 -18.93
CA GLY A 431 2.79 -1.47 -17.53
C GLY A 431 4.02 -1.91 -16.72
N ASP A 432 4.87 -2.77 -17.28
CA ASP A 432 6.10 -3.24 -16.65
C ASP A 432 7.08 -2.06 -16.44
N GLY A 433 7.25 -1.17 -17.43
CA GLY A 433 8.10 0.01 -17.31
C GLY A 433 7.64 1.02 -16.25
N VAL A 434 6.34 1.30 -16.18
CA VAL A 434 5.77 2.18 -15.13
C VAL A 434 5.90 1.53 -13.75
N ALA A 435 5.64 0.23 -13.67
CA ALA A 435 5.82 -0.51 -12.43
C ALA A 435 7.27 -0.41 -11.97
N ASP A 436 8.26 -0.72 -12.80
CA ASP A 436 9.69 -0.70 -12.44
C ASP A 436 10.16 0.67 -11.94
N ALA A 437 9.73 1.76 -12.58
CA ALA A 437 10.02 3.12 -12.10
C ALA A 437 9.44 3.37 -10.69
N ALA A 438 8.20 2.93 -10.44
CA ALA A 438 7.59 3.01 -9.11
C ALA A 438 8.30 2.12 -8.07
N HIS A 439 8.88 0.99 -8.47
CA HIS A 439 9.66 0.12 -7.57
C HIS A 439 10.94 0.81 -7.09
N ALA A 440 11.68 1.47 -7.99
CA ALA A 440 12.91 2.16 -7.64
C ALA A 440 12.70 3.26 -6.58
N GLY A 441 11.59 3.99 -6.66
CA GLY A 441 11.21 4.99 -5.65
C GLY A 441 10.78 4.37 -4.32
N ALA A 442 10.00 3.29 -4.35
CA ALA A 442 9.49 2.64 -3.14
C ALA A 442 10.58 1.87 -2.36
N GLY A 443 11.50 1.20 -3.03
CA GLY A 443 12.58 0.41 -2.41
C GLY A 443 13.49 1.27 -1.53
N ARG A 444 13.94 2.41 -2.04
CA ARG A 444 14.82 3.35 -1.31
C ARG A 444 14.16 3.87 -0.02
N VAL A 445 12.90 4.27 -0.12
CA VAL A 445 12.12 4.78 1.02
C VAL A 445 11.75 3.68 2.02
N ALA A 446 11.49 2.45 1.55
CA ALA A 446 11.15 1.31 2.39
C ALA A 446 12.35 0.80 3.21
N VAL A 447 13.53 0.70 2.60
CA VAL A 447 14.79 0.36 3.27
C VAL A 447 15.06 1.37 4.38
N GLN A 448 14.92 2.67 4.08
CA GLN A 448 15.14 3.68 5.10
C GLN A 448 14.04 3.71 6.16
N SER A 449 12.78 3.45 5.83
CA SER A 449 11.68 3.35 6.82
C SER A 449 11.86 2.18 7.79
N ALA A 450 12.45 1.07 7.31
CA ALA A 450 12.85 -0.06 8.15
C ALA A 450 14.07 0.29 9.02
N VAL A 451 15.06 1.01 8.49
CA VAL A 451 16.21 1.53 9.24
C VAL A 451 15.80 2.62 10.25
N PHE A 452 14.78 3.43 9.92
CA PHE A 452 14.25 4.48 10.78
C PHE A 452 13.38 3.94 11.92
N GLY A 453 13.34 2.62 12.11
CA GLY A 453 12.88 1.98 13.34
C GLY A 453 11.39 2.15 13.67
N HIS A 454 10.55 2.48 12.69
CA HIS A 454 9.08 2.38 12.79
C HIS A 454 8.58 0.91 12.95
N ILE A 455 9.45 0.02 13.45
CA ILE A 455 9.19 -1.40 13.63
C ILE A 455 8.24 -1.66 14.82
N GLY A 456 7.91 -0.64 15.62
CA GLY A 456 6.72 -0.68 16.50
C GLY A 456 5.39 -0.84 15.74
N GLY A 457 5.31 -0.34 14.49
CA GLY A 457 4.18 -0.53 13.57
C GLY A 457 4.20 -1.85 12.79
N LEU A 458 5.34 -2.55 12.77
CA LEU A 458 5.47 -3.86 12.10
C LEU A 458 4.63 -4.96 12.76
N ARG A 459 4.09 -4.74 13.96
CA ARG A 459 3.05 -5.59 14.59
C ARG A 459 1.90 -5.93 13.64
N ARG A 460 1.56 -5.06 12.68
CA ARG A 460 0.46 -5.30 11.72
C ARG A 460 0.88 -5.51 10.27
N HIS A 461 2.12 -5.18 9.87
CA HIS A 461 2.68 -5.81 8.67
C HIS A 461 2.71 -7.34 8.82
N PHE A 462 2.80 -7.85 10.07
CA PHE A 462 2.73 -9.28 10.39
C PHE A 462 1.35 -9.80 10.85
N ALA A 463 0.35 -8.95 11.11
CA ALA A 463 -1.05 -9.42 11.22
C ALA A 463 -1.52 -10.03 9.88
N ILE A 464 -0.93 -9.57 8.77
CA ILE A 464 -1.06 -10.15 7.42
C ILE A 464 -0.45 -11.56 7.35
N VAL A 465 0.61 -11.84 8.10
CA VAL A 465 1.25 -13.18 8.18
C VAL A 465 0.48 -14.12 9.11
N ARG A 466 -0.08 -13.62 10.22
CA ARG A 466 -0.93 -14.42 11.11
C ARG A 466 -2.26 -14.85 10.48
N GLY A 467 -2.83 -14.00 9.60
CA GLY A 467 -4.02 -14.35 8.80
C GLY A 467 -3.76 -15.40 7.70
N ALA A 468 -2.49 -15.60 7.29
CA ALA A 468 -2.13 -16.65 6.34
C ALA A 468 -2.10 -18.05 6.97
N LEU A 469 -1.96 -18.15 8.30
CA LEU A 469 -1.92 -19.42 9.04
C LEU A 469 -3.31 -19.87 9.56
N ARG A 470 -4.31 -18.99 9.53
CA ARG A 470 -5.70 -19.33 9.84
C ARG A 470 -6.53 -18.96 8.62
N GLY A 471 -6.83 -19.96 7.79
CA GLY A 471 -7.56 -19.82 6.52
C GLY A 471 -8.88 -19.06 6.64
N GLY A 472 -8.78 -17.73 6.57
CA GLY A 472 -9.89 -16.80 6.50
C GLY A 472 -9.62 -15.84 5.34
N HIS A 473 -10.59 -15.75 4.43
CA HIS A 473 -10.47 -15.04 3.17
C HIS A 473 -10.01 -13.57 3.33
N HIS A 474 -9.09 -13.17 2.43
CA HIS A 474 -8.56 -11.81 2.16
C HIS A 474 -7.53 -11.20 3.14
N PRO A 475 -6.28 -11.68 3.12
CA PRO A 475 -5.13 -10.76 3.19
C PRO A 475 -3.87 -11.15 2.35
N CYS A 476 -3.97 -12.03 1.35
CA CYS A 476 -2.78 -12.72 0.80
C CYS A 476 -1.94 -12.00 -0.29
N PHE A 477 -2.17 -10.73 -0.63
CA PHE A 477 -1.48 -10.07 -1.76
C PHE A 477 -0.38 -9.05 -1.40
N ARG A 478 -0.20 -8.67 -0.12
CA ARG A 478 0.74 -7.60 0.29
C ARG A 478 2.19 -8.01 0.54
N SER A 479 2.47 -9.25 0.93
CA SER A 479 3.85 -9.76 1.09
C SER A 479 4.49 -10.15 -0.25
N LYS A 480 3.68 -10.47 -1.25
CA LYS A 480 4.12 -10.96 -2.56
C LYS A 480 4.94 -9.99 -3.39
N ARG A 481 5.07 -8.72 -2.98
CA ARG A 481 5.65 -7.66 -3.83
C ARG A 481 6.78 -6.86 -3.17
N LEU A 482 6.92 -6.86 -1.84
CA LEU A 482 8.14 -6.36 -1.17
C LEU A 482 9.31 -7.35 -1.37
N GLY A 483 9.01 -8.65 -1.49
CA GLY A 483 9.95 -9.69 -1.93
C GLY A 483 10.16 -9.81 -3.45
N MET A 484 9.66 -8.86 -4.26
CA MET A 484 9.92 -8.84 -5.71
C MET A 484 11.06 -7.88 -6.07
N ASP A 485 11.34 -6.91 -5.20
CA ASP A 485 12.45 -5.97 -5.32
C ASP A 485 13.72 -6.58 -4.69
N PRO A 486 14.91 -6.49 -5.32
CA PRO A 486 16.15 -7.01 -4.73
C PRO A 486 16.47 -6.41 -3.36
N ASP A 487 16.28 -5.10 -3.18
CA ASP A 487 16.57 -4.41 -1.92
C ASP A 487 15.53 -4.75 -0.84
N GLY A 488 14.25 -4.80 -1.22
CA GLY A 488 13.16 -5.26 -0.36
C GLY A 488 13.31 -6.74 0.06
N ARG A 489 13.77 -7.63 -0.84
CA ARG A 489 14.10 -9.02 -0.51
C ARG A 489 15.25 -9.10 0.47
N ARG A 490 16.34 -8.36 0.20
CA ARG A 490 17.51 -8.32 1.07
C ARG A 490 17.12 -7.82 2.47
N LEU A 491 16.34 -6.75 2.55
CA LEU A 491 15.81 -6.26 3.82
C LEU A 491 14.95 -7.29 4.54
N LEU A 492 14.04 -7.98 3.84
CA LEU A 492 13.21 -9.03 4.44
C LEU A 492 14.05 -10.22 4.91
N GLN A 493 15.08 -10.59 4.15
CA GLN A 493 16.04 -11.64 4.51
C GLN A 493 16.88 -11.23 5.73
N ASP A 494 17.41 -10.01 5.77
CA ASP A 494 18.18 -9.48 6.90
C ASP A 494 17.31 -9.40 8.16
N LEU A 495 16.06 -8.94 8.04
CA LEU A 495 15.12 -8.87 9.16
C LEU A 495 14.66 -10.25 9.65
N ALA A 496 14.46 -11.21 8.74
CA ALA A 496 14.06 -12.57 9.08
C ALA A 496 15.23 -13.40 9.64
N GLY A 497 16.45 -13.17 9.13
CA GLY A 497 17.68 -13.82 9.58
C GLY A 497 18.22 -13.24 10.90
N ASN A 498 17.75 -12.07 11.32
CA ASN A 498 18.12 -11.51 12.62
C ASN A 498 17.38 -12.19 13.79
N LEU A 499 17.99 -13.27 14.29
CA LEU A 499 17.56 -14.00 15.48
C LEU A 499 18.07 -13.40 16.80
N ASP A 500 18.92 -12.37 16.74
CA ASP A 500 19.40 -11.70 17.95
C ASP A 500 18.26 -10.87 18.56
N VAL A 501 17.51 -11.48 19.49
CA VAL A 501 16.42 -10.82 20.21
C VAL A 501 16.86 -9.62 21.05
N THR A 502 18.17 -9.43 21.22
CA THR A 502 18.70 -8.22 21.84
C THR A 502 18.87 -7.05 20.85
N SER A 503 18.93 -7.36 19.56
CA SER A 503 19.04 -6.39 18.50
C SER A 503 17.75 -5.59 18.33
N ARG A 504 17.89 -4.27 18.24
CA ARG A 504 16.78 -3.35 17.95
C ARG A 504 16.13 -3.58 16.59
N SER A 505 16.68 -4.38 15.69
CA SER A 505 16.05 -4.72 14.40
C SER A 505 15.39 -6.11 14.39
N CYS A 506 15.54 -6.91 15.45
CA CYS A 506 14.98 -8.27 15.50
C CYS A 506 13.45 -8.25 15.49
N LEU A 507 12.87 -9.01 14.55
CA LEU A 507 11.43 -9.14 14.39
C LEU A 507 10.82 -10.07 15.44
N LEU A 508 11.53 -11.14 15.81
CA LEU A 508 11.06 -12.14 16.77
C LEU A 508 10.77 -11.51 18.14
N TRP A 509 11.68 -10.67 18.62
CA TRP A 509 11.50 -9.86 19.84
C TRP A 509 10.21 -9.03 19.80
N ARG A 510 9.91 -8.38 18.67
CA ARG A 510 8.76 -7.46 18.60
C ARG A 510 7.42 -8.14 18.43
N VAL A 511 7.41 -9.27 17.72
CA VAL A 511 6.19 -10.06 17.49
C VAL A 511 5.81 -10.85 18.74
N VAL A 512 6.79 -11.46 19.40
CA VAL A 512 6.57 -12.35 20.55
C VAL A 512 6.60 -11.56 21.86
N ALA A 513 7.69 -10.85 22.15
CA ALA A 513 7.88 -10.14 23.42
C ALA A 513 7.24 -8.73 23.45
N GLN A 514 6.59 -8.29 22.37
CA GLN A 514 5.77 -7.07 22.34
C GLN A 514 6.50 -5.76 22.71
N ASN A 515 7.83 -5.73 22.60
CA ASN A 515 8.71 -4.66 23.10
C ASN A 515 8.76 -4.52 24.65
N GLN A 516 8.41 -5.57 25.39
CA GLN A 516 8.60 -5.65 26.85
C GLN A 516 10.00 -6.22 27.14
N ASP A 517 10.70 -5.63 28.11
CA ASP A 517 12.08 -6.00 28.43
C ASP A 517 12.15 -7.35 29.16
N GLU A 518 11.19 -7.66 30.04
CA GLU A 518 11.09 -8.94 30.75
C GLU A 518 10.86 -10.11 29.77
N ALA A 519 9.85 -9.99 28.90
CA ALA A 519 9.57 -10.99 27.88
C ALA A 519 10.70 -11.11 26.83
N ARG A 520 11.53 -10.08 26.66
CA ARG A 520 12.73 -10.13 25.80
C ARG A 520 13.80 -11.02 26.40
N GLU A 521 14.07 -10.89 27.70
CA GLU A 521 15.04 -11.74 28.40
C GLU A 521 14.56 -13.19 28.47
N GLU A 522 13.26 -13.43 28.70
CA GLU A 522 12.66 -14.76 28.64
C GLU A 522 12.81 -15.39 27.23
N LEU A 523 12.51 -14.64 26.18
CA LEU A 523 12.67 -15.10 24.79
C LEU A 523 14.14 -15.38 24.46
N LYS A 524 15.06 -14.56 24.97
CA LYS A 524 16.51 -14.76 24.80
C LYS A 524 16.98 -16.04 25.46
N GLN A 525 16.51 -16.32 26.68
CA GLN A 525 16.80 -17.56 27.39
C GLN A 525 16.24 -18.76 26.62
N THR A 526 14.98 -18.68 26.19
CA THR A 526 14.30 -19.73 25.42
C THR A 526 15.03 -20.08 24.11
N LEU A 527 15.49 -19.08 23.36
CA LEU A 527 16.25 -19.32 22.13
C LEU A 527 17.64 -19.88 22.40
N SER A 528 18.30 -19.38 23.44
CA SER A 528 19.62 -19.88 23.85
C SER A 528 19.54 -21.35 24.30
N GLU A 529 18.42 -21.76 24.89
CA GLU A 529 18.14 -23.16 25.23
C GLU A 529 17.81 -24.01 23.99
N ALA A 530 17.08 -23.45 23.02
CA ALA A 530 16.76 -24.13 21.77
C ALA A 530 18.01 -24.37 20.91
N ASP A 531 18.93 -23.39 20.81
CA ASP A 531 20.19 -23.51 20.07
C ASP A 531 21.15 -24.55 20.69
N ARG A 532 21.00 -24.83 21.99
CA ARG A 532 21.76 -25.87 22.69
C ARG A 532 21.21 -27.28 22.47
N ARG A 533 20.02 -27.44 21.88
CA ARG A 533 19.44 -28.74 21.55
C ARG A 533 19.83 -29.14 20.13
N PRO A 534 20.40 -30.33 19.88
CA PRO A 534 20.67 -30.79 18.53
C PRO A 534 19.35 -30.90 17.73
N PRO A 535 19.38 -30.67 16.40
CA PRO A 535 18.18 -30.78 15.58
C PRO A 535 17.61 -32.18 15.73
N ILE A 536 16.38 -32.25 16.22
CA ILE A 536 15.61 -33.51 16.26
C ILE A 536 15.40 -33.89 14.79
N LEU A 537 16.23 -34.80 14.29
CA LEU A 537 15.92 -35.56 13.09
C LEU A 537 14.54 -36.16 13.31
N SER A 538 13.54 -35.66 12.59
CA SER A 538 12.21 -36.23 12.56
C SER A 538 12.27 -37.62 11.92
N SER A 539 12.61 -38.63 12.71
CA SER A 539 12.36 -40.02 12.38
C SER A 539 10.95 -40.38 12.84
N SER A 540 10.02 -40.40 11.89
CA SER A 540 8.75 -41.16 11.89
C SER A 540 8.11 -40.85 10.53
N ARG A 541 8.06 -41.74 9.52
CA ARG A 541 7.36 -43.05 9.48
C ARG A 541 6.07 -42.98 10.29
N VAL A 542 4.96 -42.57 9.67
CA VAL A 542 3.98 -43.42 8.94
C VAL A 542 3.34 -42.57 7.85
#